data_AF-X1SM88-F1
#
_entry.id   AF-X1SM88-F1
#
_cell.length_a   1.000
_cell.length_b   1.000
_cell.length_c   1.000
_cell.angle_alpha   90.00
_cell.angle_beta   90.00
_cell.angle_gamma   90.00
#
_symmetry.space_group_name_H-M   'P 1'
#
loop_
_entity.id
_entity.type
_entity.pdbx_description
1 polymer ?
#
loop_
_entity_poly.entity_id
_entity_poly.type
_entity_poly.pdbx_seq_one_letter_code
_entity_poly.pdbx_strand_id
1 'polypeptide(L)'
;MQIIEAPSSLKPFLVSKTIKVFIAGSIEMGKARDWQTEFIEKLGKERSLKKVDFILFNPRRRDWDSSWKEDINNPQFREQIEWELEAQKIASIIPMHFEPKAQAPITLMEFGLNVQFRCVALQIDGWGFIPKLPSRLIIHCPKGFWKKGNIDIVCAKYRIKQVETFSDLVNITIEGIQVLDKQRKS
;
A
#
# COMPACT_ATOMS: atom_id res chain seq x y z
N MET A 1 -2.16 8.14 14.27
CA MET A 1 -1.34 7.49 13.23
C MET A 1 0.10 7.42 13.70
N GLN A 2 0.68 6.24 13.71
CA GLN A 2 2.13 6.03 13.86
C GLN A 2 2.71 5.68 12.50
N ILE A 3 3.83 6.31 12.12
CA ILE A 3 4.55 6.01 10.87
C ILE A 3 5.78 5.17 11.21
N ILE A 4 5.96 4.06 10.52
CA ILE A 4 7.12 3.17 10.64
C ILE A 4 7.79 3.10 9.27
N GLU A 5 9.01 3.64 9.20
CA GLU A 5 9.83 3.65 8.00
C GLU A 5 10.73 2.40 7.96
N ALA A 6 10.96 1.85 6.76
CA ALA A 6 11.95 0.79 6.59
C ALA A 6 13.34 1.26 7.03
N PRO A 7 14.18 0.41 7.65
CA PRO A 7 13.94 -0.99 8.03
C PRO A 7 13.56 -1.17 9.51
N SER A 8 12.87 -0.20 10.11
CA SER A 8 12.56 -0.23 11.54
C SER A 8 11.85 -1.53 11.95
N SER A 9 12.21 -2.11 13.09
CA SER A 9 11.69 -3.41 13.54
C SER A 9 10.16 -3.49 13.50
N LEU A 10 9.65 -4.53 12.82
CA LEU A 10 8.22 -4.83 12.73
C LEU A 10 7.69 -5.70 13.88
N LYS A 11 8.58 -6.24 14.72
CA LYS A 11 8.24 -7.19 15.80
C LYS A 11 7.06 -6.74 16.68
N PRO A 12 6.95 -5.46 17.13
CA PRO A 12 5.85 -5.01 17.97
C PRO A 12 4.47 -5.12 17.28
N PHE A 13 4.44 -5.16 15.95
CA PHE A 13 3.21 -5.07 15.17
C PHE A 13 2.73 -6.43 14.66
N LEU A 14 3.56 -7.48 14.69
CA LEU A 14 3.25 -8.79 14.13
C LEU A 14 1.97 -9.43 14.73
N VAL A 15 1.75 -9.25 16.03
CA VAL A 15 0.58 -9.80 16.76
C VAL A 15 -0.44 -8.73 17.13
N SER A 16 -0.18 -7.46 16.78
CA SER A 16 -1.07 -6.36 17.13
C SER A 16 -2.37 -6.44 16.31
N LYS A 17 -3.51 -6.16 16.96
CA LYS A 17 -4.80 -6.00 16.28
C LYS A 17 -4.96 -4.62 15.63
N THR A 18 -3.98 -3.73 15.76
CA THR A 18 -4.01 -2.39 15.16
C THR A 18 -4.14 -2.48 13.63
N ILE A 19 -4.89 -1.55 13.04
CA ILE A 19 -5.04 -1.44 11.58
C ILE A 19 -3.67 -1.06 11.00
N LYS A 20 -3.24 -1.79 9.98
CA LYS A 20 -1.93 -1.59 9.35
C LYS A 20 -2.11 -1.26 7.89
N VAL A 21 -1.51 -0.17 7.45
CA VAL A 21 -1.54 0.30 6.06
C VAL A 21 -0.13 0.28 5.53
N PHE A 22 0.12 -0.42 4.42
CA PHE A 22 1.40 -0.39 3.73
C PHE A 22 1.28 0.41 2.44
N ILE A 23 2.05 1.49 2.29
CA ILE A 23 2.00 2.34 1.10
C ILE A 23 2.96 1.81 0.02
N ALA A 24 2.44 0.95 -0.86
CA ALA A 24 3.19 0.37 -1.97
C ALA A 24 3.20 1.31 -3.18
N GLY A 25 4.20 1.21 -4.04
CA GLY A 25 4.19 1.95 -5.30
C GLY A 25 5.56 2.33 -5.82
N SER A 26 5.56 3.12 -6.89
CA SER A 26 6.77 3.54 -7.57
C SER A 26 7.70 4.35 -6.64
N ILE A 27 8.94 3.87 -6.52
CA ILE A 27 10.07 4.54 -5.85
C ILE A 27 11.22 4.53 -6.86
N GLU A 28 11.12 5.34 -7.91
CA GLU A 28 12.18 5.45 -8.91
C GLU A 28 12.78 6.86 -8.83
N MET A 29 13.98 6.95 -8.27
CA MET A 29 14.65 8.23 -8.05
C MET A 29 14.80 9.00 -9.37
N GLY A 30 14.31 10.25 -9.39
CA GLY A 30 14.35 11.13 -10.56
C GLY A 30 13.25 10.90 -11.61
N LYS A 31 12.43 9.86 -11.49
CA LYS A 31 11.31 9.57 -12.42
C LYS A 31 9.95 9.52 -11.73
N ALA A 32 9.91 9.14 -10.46
CA ALA A 32 8.72 9.22 -9.62
C ALA A 32 8.76 10.44 -8.73
N ARG A 33 7.63 11.14 -8.64
CA ARG A 33 7.44 12.18 -7.64
C ARG A 33 7.40 11.54 -6.24
N ASP A 34 7.74 12.30 -5.21
CA ASP A 34 7.58 11.85 -3.80
C ASP A 34 6.11 11.89 -3.38
N TRP A 35 5.34 10.93 -3.91
CA TRP A 35 3.93 10.79 -3.64
C TRP A 35 3.68 10.24 -2.24
N GLN A 36 4.65 9.54 -1.62
CA GLN A 36 4.54 9.00 -0.27
C GLN A 36 4.36 10.13 0.73
N THR A 37 5.19 11.18 0.64
CA THR A 37 5.06 12.37 1.48
C THR A 37 3.68 13.01 1.32
N GLU A 38 3.20 13.20 0.08
CA GLU A 38 1.86 13.75 -0.17
C GLU A 38 0.76 12.86 0.41
N PHE A 39 0.87 11.54 0.27
CA PHE A 39 -0.09 10.57 0.80
C PHE A 39 -0.18 10.65 2.33
N ILE A 40 0.98 10.64 3.00
CA ILE A 40 1.12 10.73 4.45
C ILE A 40 0.52 12.04 4.96
N GLU A 41 0.83 13.16 4.30
CA GLU A 41 0.31 14.47 4.68
C GLU A 41 -1.21 14.54 4.58
N LYS A 42 -1.80 14.03 3.48
CA LYS A 42 -3.25 14.03 3.31
C LYS A 42 -3.93 13.17 4.38
N LEU A 43 -3.38 11.98 4.68
CA LEU A 43 -3.88 11.15 5.80
C LEU A 43 -3.77 11.86 7.14
N GLY A 44 -2.64 12.53 7.43
CA GLY A 44 -2.42 13.25 8.68
C GLY A 44 -3.34 14.46 8.87
N LYS A 45 -3.76 15.09 7.77
CA LYS A 45 -4.70 16.23 7.77
C LYS A 45 -6.17 15.79 7.88
N GLU A 46 -6.47 14.51 7.63
CA GLU A 46 -7.83 14.00 7.64
C GLU A 46 -8.42 13.99 9.06
N ARG A 47 -9.44 14.83 9.28
CA ARG A 47 -10.03 15.03 10.61
C ARG A 47 -10.72 13.78 11.13
N SER A 48 -11.33 13.00 10.25
CA SER A 48 -12.05 11.78 10.62
C SER A 48 -11.12 10.68 11.15
N LEU A 49 -9.82 10.73 10.85
CA LEU A 49 -8.83 9.77 11.35
C LEU A 49 -8.20 10.17 12.69
N LYS A 50 -8.50 11.36 13.24
CA LYS A 50 -7.88 11.86 14.49
C LYS A 50 -8.07 10.95 15.70
N LYS A 51 -9.17 10.19 15.75
CA LYS A 51 -9.49 9.26 16.85
C LYS A 51 -9.31 7.79 16.46
N VAL A 52 -8.69 7.53 15.31
CA VAL A 52 -8.43 6.18 14.82
C VAL A 52 -6.97 5.83 15.06
N ASP A 53 -6.75 4.72 15.76
CA ASP A 53 -5.42 4.18 15.95
C ASP A 53 -5.07 3.21 14.80
N PHE A 54 -4.09 3.61 14.00
CA PHE A 54 -3.56 2.84 12.90
C PHE A 54 -2.07 3.13 12.67
N ILE A 55 -1.40 2.15 12.09
CA ILE A 55 0.02 2.18 11.74
C ILE A 55 0.16 2.30 10.22
N LEU A 56 1.07 3.16 9.79
CA LEU A 56 1.43 3.35 8.39
C LEU A 56 2.87 2.88 8.17
N PHE A 57 3.04 1.84 7.37
CA PHE A 57 4.33 1.34 6.92
C PHE A 57 4.75 2.06 5.64
N ASN A 58 5.85 2.80 5.72
CA ASN A 58 6.44 3.53 4.59
C ASN A 58 7.73 2.84 4.14
N PRO A 59 7.76 2.22 2.94
CA PRO A 59 8.95 1.53 2.44
C PRO A 59 10.06 2.49 1.98
N ARG A 60 9.77 3.79 1.78
CA ARG A 60 10.76 4.77 1.34
C ARG A 60 11.78 5.07 2.45
N ARG A 61 12.98 4.48 2.35
CA ARG A 61 14.15 4.83 3.19
C ARG A 61 14.67 6.23 2.87
N ARG A 62 15.08 6.97 3.91
CA ARG A 62 15.73 8.29 3.77
C ARG A 62 17.21 8.18 3.45
N ASP A 63 17.85 7.13 3.93
CA ASP A 63 19.27 6.80 3.83
C ASP A 63 19.58 5.81 2.69
N TRP A 64 18.67 5.67 1.72
CA TRP A 64 18.88 4.79 0.57
C TRP A 64 20.09 5.26 -0.24
N ASP A 65 21.03 4.35 -0.46
CA ASP A 65 22.21 4.57 -1.28
C ASP A 65 22.12 3.73 -2.56
N SER A 66 22.14 4.42 -3.71
CA SER A 66 22.13 3.80 -5.04
C SER A 66 23.37 2.93 -5.33
N SER A 67 24.40 2.97 -4.49
CA SER A 67 25.56 2.09 -4.56
C SER A 67 25.27 0.67 -4.08
N TRP A 68 24.15 0.43 -3.39
CA TRP A 68 23.80 -0.89 -2.88
C TRP A 68 23.49 -1.84 -4.03
N LYS A 69 24.32 -2.89 -4.15
CA LYS A 69 24.12 -3.95 -5.13
C LYS A 69 22.86 -4.75 -4.80
N GLU A 70 21.99 -4.93 -5.78
CA GLU A 70 20.82 -5.83 -5.72
C GLU A 70 21.28 -7.30 -5.70
N ASP A 71 21.74 -7.75 -4.54
CA ASP A 71 22.30 -9.09 -4.31
C ASP A 71 21.75 -9.63 -2.99
N ILE A 72 21.29 -10.88 -2.97
CA ILE A 72 20.74 -11.50 -1.76
C ILE A 72 21.76 -11.55 -0.60
N ASN A 73 23.05 -11.50 -0.91
CA ASN A 73 24.13 -11.48 0.08
C ASN A 73 24.49 -10.07 0.56
N ASN A 74 23.94 -9.02 -0.04
CA ASN A 74 24.06 -7.65 0.45
C ASN A 74 23.08 -7.45 1.62
N PRO A 75 23.57 -7.28 2.87
CA PRO A 75 22.69 -7.26 4.03
C PRO A 75 21.75 -6.05 4.05
N GLN A 76 22.19 -4.88 3.58
CA GLN A 76 21.32 -3.68 3.52
C GLN A 76 20.18 -3.85 2.51
N PHE A 77 20.49 -4.38 1.33
CA PHE A 77 19.49 -4.69 0.31
C PHE A 77 18.51 -5.75 0.81
N ARG A 78 19.03 -6.84 1.37
CA ARG A 78 18.22 -7.94 1.92
C ARG A 78 17.27 -7.45 3.02
N GLU A 79 17.78 -6.66 3.97
CA GLU A 79 16.98 -6.11 5.06
C GLU A 79 15.82 -5.25 4.55
N GLN A 80 16.05 -4.42 3.52
CA GLN A 80 14.98 -3.66 2.89
C GLN A 80 13.89 -4.58 2.32
N ILE A 81 14.28 -5.54 1.47
CA ILE A 81 13.31 -6.40 0.78
C ILE A 81 12.55 -7.28 1.76
N GLU A 82 13.23 -7.87 2.76
CA GLU A 82 12.58 -8.68 3.79
C GLU A 82 11.62 -7.85 4.64
N TRP A 83 11.98 -6.60 4.96
CA TRP A 83 11.08 -5.67 5.66
C TRP A 83 9.82 -5.37 4.84
N GLU A 84 9.96 -5.06 3.55
CA GLU A 84 8.83 -4.77 2.66
C GLU A 84 7.88 -5.96 2.55
N LEU A 85 8.42 -7.17 2.40
CA LEU A 85 7.63 -8.40 2.32
C LEU A 85 6.85 -8.67 3.61
N GLU A 86 7.48 -8.57 4.78
CA GLU A 86 6.79 -8.79 6.06
C GLU A 86 5.78 -7.68 6.37
N ALA A 87 6.09 -6.41 6.07
CA ALA A 87 5.16 -5.31 6.26
C ALA A 87 3.91 -5.45 5.36
N GLN A 88 4.08 -5.83 4.09
CA GLN A 88 2.96 -6.14 3.18
C GLN A 88 2.14 -7.31 3.68
N LYS A 89 2.78 -8.39 4.15
CA LYS A 89 2.12 -9.58 4.66
C LYS A 89 1.17 -9.27 5.81
N ILE A 90 1.59 -8.45 6.78
CA ILE A 90 0.77 -8.09 7.95
C ILE A 90 -0.19 -6.91 7.70
N ALA A 91 -0.10 -6.23 6.56
CA ALA A 91 -0.96 -5.09 6.25
C ALA A 91 -2.43 -5.49 6.05
N SER A 92 -3.32 -4.67 6.61
CA SER A 92 -4.77 -4.76 6.44
C SER A 92 -5.23 -4.09 5.14
N ILE A 93 -4.54 -3.03 4.72
CA ILE A 93 -4.80 -2.27 3.49
C ILE A 93 -3.47 -1.96 2.81
N ILE A 94 -3.43 -2.09 1.50
CA ILE A 94 -2.27 -1.78 0.65
C ILE A 94 -2.72 -0.86 -0.48
N PRO A 95 -2.75 0.47 -0.27
CA PRO A 95 -2.80 1.41 -1.37
C PRO A 95 -1.52 1.28 -2.21
N MET A 96 -1.69 1.20 -3.53
CA MET A 96 -0.59 1.03 -4.47
C MET A 96 -0.65 2.07 -5.58
N HIS A 97 0.39 2.89 -5.70
CA HIS A 97 0.50 3.90 -6.74
C HIS A 97 1.53 3.53 -7.82
N PHE A 98 1.09 3.52 -9.08
CA PHE A 98 1.97 3.45 -10.25
C PHE A 98 2.20 4.85 -10.82
N GLU A 99 3.43 5.33 -10.80
CA GLU A 99 3.80 6.59 -11.45
C GLU A 99 3.84 6.41 -12.98
N PRO A 100 3.15 7.25 -13.78
CA PRO A 100 3.15 7.18 -15.24
C PRO A 100 4.53 7.06 -15.90
N LYS A 101 5.53 7.77 -15.37
CA LYS A 101 6.88 7.86 -15.95
C LYS A 101 7.86 6.80 -15.42
N ALA A 102 7.45 6.01 -14.43
CA ALA A 102 8.28 4.96 -13.85
C ALA A 102 8.08 3.62 -14.57
N GLN A 103 9.08 2.74 -14.50
CA GLN A 103 8.92 1.34 -14.93
C GLN A 103 8.27 0.48 -13.85
N ALA A 104 8.61 0.76 -12.59
CA ALA A 104 8.06 0.11 -11.39
C ALA A 104 8.05 -1.45 -11.41
N PRO A 105 9.15 -2.13 -11.79
CA PRO A 105 9.17 -3.60 -11.89
C PRO A 105 8.94 -4.29 -10.53
N ILE A 106 9.50 -3.75 -9.45
CA ILE A 106 9.28 -4.28 -8.10
C ILE A 106 7.83 -4.11 -7.68
N THR A 107 7.23 -2.94 -7.91
CA THR A 107 5.80 -2.72 -7.64
C THR A 107 4.90 -3.67 -8.43
N LEU A 108 5.25 -4.02 -9.68
CA LEU A 108 4.51 -5.03 -10.46
C LEU A 108 4.61 -6.43 -9.83
N MET A 109 5.78 -6.79 -9.30
CA MET A 109 5.98 -8.04 -8.55
C MET A 109 5.15 -8.06 -7.27
N GLU A 110 5.21 -7.00 -6.47
CA GLU A 110 4.41 -6.83 -5.25
C GLU A 110 2.91 -6.87 -5.54
N PHE A 111 2.47 -6.23 -6.63
CA PHE A 111 1.08 -6.31 -7.09
C PHE A 111 0.68 -7.78 -7.30
N GLY A 112 1.48 -8.52 -8.08
CA GLY A 112 1.29 -9.95 -8.33
C GLY A 112 1.20 -10.79 -7.06
N LEU A 113 2.12 -10.56 -6.11
CA LEU A 113 2.13 -11.25 -4.81
C LEU A 113 0.86 -10.96 -3.99
N ASN A 114 0.33 -9.73 -4.07
CA ASN A 114 -0.80 -9.31 -3.25
C ASN A 114 -2.19 -9.58 -3.85
N VAL A 115 -2.28 -9.85 -5.16
CA VAL A 115 -3.56 -10.00 -5.89
C VAL A 115 -4.50 -11.01 -5.28
N GLN A 116 -3.99 -12.09 -4.68
CA GLN A 116 -4.81 -13.17 -4.14
C GLN A 116 -5.13 -13.02 -2.65
N PHE A 117 -4.42 -12.14 -1.93
CA PHE A 117 -4.70 -11.92 -0.52
C PHE A 117 -6.03 -11.17 -0.36
N ARG A 118 -6.88 -11.69 0.52
CA ARG A 118 -8.18 -11.10 0.83
C ARG A 118 -8.16 -10.51 2.22
N CYS A 119 -8.70 -9.31 2.35
CA CYS A 119 -9.04 -8.74 3.64
C CYS A 119 -10.38 -9.33 4.05
N VAL A 120 -10.46 -9.94 5.23
CA VAL A 120 -11.72 -10.52 5.72
C VAL A 120 -12.77 -9.41 6.04
N ALA A 121 -12.35 -8.15 6.08
CA ALA A 121 -13.01 -7.10 6.85
C ALA A 121 -13.51 -5.86 6.06
N LEU A 122 -13.29 -5.73 4.75
CA LEU A 122 -13.73 -4.52 4.01
C LEU A 122 -15.11 -4.67 3.34
N GLN A 123 -16.19 -4.64 4.12
CA GLN A 123 -17.53 -4.47 3.52
C GLN A 123 -17.81 -2.98 3.34
N ILE A 124 -17.61 -2.47 2.12
CA ILE A 124 -17.87 -1.07 1.75
C ILE A 124 -19.17 -1.05 0.93
N ASP A 125 -20.21 -0.38 1.42
CA ASP A 125 -21.49 -0.26 0.73
C ASP A 125 -21.33 0.52 -0.59
N GLY A 126 -21.96 0.05 -1.66
CA GLY A 126 -21.84 0.64 -3.02
C GLY A 126 -20.71 0.03 -3.88
N TRP A 127 -19.86 -0.84 -3.32
CA TRP A 127 -19.06 -1.77 -4.10
C TRP A 127 -19.88 -3.03 -4.32
N GLY A 128 -20.16 -3.39 -5.57
CA GLY A 128 -21.09 -4.47 -5.93
C GLY A 128 -20.99 -5.74 -5.06
N PHE A 129 -22.15 -6.28 -4.70
CA PHE A 129 -22.34 -7.45 -3.85
C PHE A 129 -21.54 -8.66 -4.34
N ILE A 130 -20.56 -9.13 -3.55
CA ILE A 130 -19.82 -10.37 -3.79
C ILE A 130 -19.69 -11.12 -2.46
N PRO A 131 -20.16 -12.39 -2.37
CA PRO A 131 -20.03 -13.21 -1.16
C PRO A 131 -18.61 -13.80 -0.97
N LYS A 132 -17.57 -13.09 -1.43
CA LYS A 132 -16.16 -13.46 -1.29
C LYS A 132 -15.39 -12.20 -0.88
N LEU A 133 -14.64 -12.35 0.19
CA LEU A 133 -13.89 -11.32 0.89
C LEU A 133 -13.21 -10.29 -0.04
N PRO A 134 -13.27 -8.99 0.30
CA PRO A 134 -12.67 -7.90 -0.47
C PRO A 134 -11.14 -8.00 -0.53
N SER A 135 -10.53 -7.49 -1.61
CA SER A 135 -9.07 -7.37 -1.69
C SER A 135 -8.54 -6.36 -0.66
N ARG A 136 -7.33 -6.58 -0.13
CA ARG A 136 -6.62 -5.54 0.65
C ARG A 136 -5.98 -4.46 -0.23
N LEU A 137 -5.90 -4.69 -1.54
CA LEU A 137 -5.30 -3.75 -2.50
C LEU A 137 -6.27 -2.66 -2.94
N ILE A 138 -5.78 -1.43 -3.01
CA ILE A 138 -6.42 -0.30 -3.70
C ILE A 138 -5.41 0.24 -4.71
N ILE A 139 -5.73 0.19 -6.00
CA ILE A 139 -4.77 0.48 -7.07
C ILE A 139 -5.05 1.84 -7.69
N HIS A 140 -4.05 2.72 -7.71
CA HIS A 140 -4.05 3.91 -8.54
C HIS A 140 -3.03 3.75 -9.67
N CYS A 141 -3.54 3.51 -10.87
CA CYS A 141 -2.74 3.37 -12.09
C CYS A 141 -3.25 4.36 -13.17
N PRO A 142 -2.76 5.60 -13.15
CA PRO A 142 -3.17 6.65 -14.08
C PRO A 142 -2.77 6.32 -15.53
N LYS A 143 -3.44 6.99 -16.47
CA LYS A 143 -3.06 6.95 -17.89
C LYS A 143 -1.58 7.35 -18.04
N GLY A 144 -0.87 6.68 -18.95
CA GLY A 144 0.55 6.91 -19.20
C GLY A 144 1.48 5.87 -18.60
N PHE A 145 1.06 5.12 -17.56
CA PHE A 145 1.84 3.99 -17.08
C PHE A 145 1.91 2.89 -18.15
N TRP A 146 3.13 2.49 -18.51
CA TRP A 146 3.40 1.65 -19.68
C TRP A 146 2.76 0.24 -19.63
N LYS A 147 2.47 -0.28 -18.43
CA LYS A 147 1.72 -1.55 -18.23
C LYS A 147 0.27 -1.37 -17.79
N LYS A 148 -0.31 -0.17 -17.89
CA LYS A 148 -1.68 0.10 -17.42
C LYS A 148 -2.70 -0.95 -17.90
N GLY A 149 -2.70 -1.31 -19.19
CA GLY A 149 -3.65 -2.32 -19.70
C GLY A 149 -3.56 -3.68 -18.99
N ASN A 150 -2.37 -4.09 -18.54
CA ASN A 150 -2.21 -5.32 -17.76
C ASN A 150 -2.77 -5.16 -16.34
N ILE A 151 -2.51 -4.01 -15.70
CA ILE A 151 -3.08 -3.68 -14.39
C ILE A 151 -4.61 -3.67 -14.46
N ASP A 152 -5.19 -3.05 -15.48
CA ASP A 152 -6.64 -2.93 -15.67
C ASP A 152 -7.29 -4.32 -15.78
N ILE A 153 -6.73 -5.21 -16.61
CA ILE A 153 -7.21 -6.58 -16.78
C ILE A 153 -7.13 -7.38 -15.47
N VAL A 154 -6.01 -7.29 -14.74
CA VAL A 154 -5.84 -7.99 -13.47
C VAL A 154 -6.80 -7.43 -12.41
N CYS A 155 -6.95 -6.12 -12.31
CA CYS A 155 -7.89 -5.50 -11.37
C CYS A 155 -9.33 -5.94 -11.66
N ALA A 156 -9.75 -5.94 -12.92
CA ALA A 156 -11.07 -6.43 -13.32
C ALA A 156 -11.26 -7.92 -13.01
N LYS A 157 -10.28 -8.77 -13.38
CA LYS A 157 -10.33 -10.22 -13.18
C LYS A 157 -10.43 -10.60 -11.71
N TYR A 158 -9.62 -9.96 -10.85
CA TYR A 158 -9.52 -10.28 -9.44
C TYR A 158 -10.39 -9.39 -8.55
N ARG A 159 -11.19 -8.50 -9.16
CA ARG A 159 -12.12 -7.57 -8.50
C ARG A 159 -11.39 -6.69 -7.47
N ILE A 160 -10.24 -6.20 -7.86
CA ILE A 160 -9.44 -5.26 -7.08
C ILE A 160 -9.92 -3.85 -7.44
N LYS A 161 -10.11 -3.00 -6.44
CA LYS A 161 -10.48 -1.61 -6.68
C LYS A 161 -9.34 -0.88 -7.35
N GLN A 162 -9.64 -0.37 -8.52
CA GLN A 162 -8.82 0.59 -9.22
C GLN A 162 -9.50 1.96 -9.14
N VAL A 163 -8.72 3.00 -8.83
CA VAL A 163 -9.17 4.38 -8.76
C VAL A 163 -8.50 5.21 -9.85
N GLU A 164 -9.17 6.27 -10.27
CA GLU A 164 -8.71 7.11 -11.39
C GLU A 164 -7.71 8.17 -10.97
N THR A 165 -7.89 8.74 -9.77
CA THR A 165 -7.04 9.82 -9.27
C THR A 165 -6.28 9.45 -8.00
N PHE A 166 -5.19 10.19 -7.75
CA PHE A 166 -4.43 10.03 -6.51
C PHE A 166 -5.24 10.43 -5.28
N SER A 167 -6.12 11.45 -5.40
CA SER A 167 -7.03 11.83 -4.34
C SER A 167 -8.00 10.69 -3.99
N ASP A 168 -8.51 9.97 -4.98
CA ASP A 168 -9.38 8.81 -4.75
C ASP A 168 -8.63 7.67 -4.04
N LEU A 169 -7.35 7.48 -4.34
CA LEU A 169 -6.52 6.49 -3.63
C LEU A 169 -6.48 6.80 -2.13
N VAL A 170 -6.26 8.07 -1.80
CA VAL A 170 -6.24 8.55 -0.42
C VAL A 170 -7.62 8.38 0.23
N ASN A 171 -8.68 8.86 -0.43
CA ASN A 171 -10.05 8.83 0.10
C ASN A 171 -10.53 7.40 0.37
N ILE A 172 -10.34 6.47 -0.58
CA ILE A 172 -10.73 5.07 -0.40
C ILE A 172 -9.88 4.40 0.70
N THR A 173 -8.62 4.82 0.88
CA THR A 173 -7.80 4.33 1.99
C THR A 173 -8.34 4.81 3.34
N ILE A 174 -8.73 6.09 3.44
CA ILE A 174 -9.38 6.67 4.64
C ILE A 174 -10.66 5.89 4.98
N GLU A 175 -11.53 5.69 4.00
CA GLU A 175 -12.77 4.91 4.17
C GLU A 175 -12.48 3.50 4.66
N GLY A 176 -11.51 2.81 4.06
CA GLY A 176 -11.08 1.49 4.49
C GLY A 176 -10.61 1.46 5.95
N ILE A 177 -9.82 2.45 6.37
CA ILE A 177 -9.36 2.58 7.77
C ILE A 177 -10.56 2.75 8.72
N GLN A 178 -11.52 3.61 8.37
CA GLN A 178 -12.72 3.86 9.20
C GLN A 178 -13.61 2.62 9.33
N VAL A 179 -13.82 1.88 8.23
CA VAL A 179 -14.60 0.64 8.24
C VAL A 179 -13.96 -0.39 9.18
N LEU A 180 -12.65 -0.58 9.09
CA LEU A 180 -11.91 -1.49 9.98
C LEU A 180 -11.96 -1.04 11.44
N ASP A 181 -11.88 0.27 11.71
CA ASP A 181 -11.96 0.80 13.07
C ASP A 181 -13.34 0.59 13.69
N LYS A 182 -14.42 0.83 12.91
CA LYS A 182 -15.79 0.57 13.35
C LYS A 182 -16.01 -0.90 13.71
N GLN A 183 -15.52 -1.82 12.87
CA GLN A 183 -15.65 -3.26 13.12
C GLN A 183 -14.83 -3.76 14.30
N ARG A 184 -13.70 -3.12 14.62
CA ARG A 184 -12.92 -3.46 15.82
C ARG A 184 -13.62 -3.04 17.12
N LYS A 185 -14.53 -2.08 17.04
CA LYS A 185 -15.28 -1.53 18.18
C LYS A 185 -16.65 -2.18 18.38
N SER A 186 -17.18 -2.87 17.37
CA SER A 186 -18.40 -3.69 17.45
C SER A 186 -18.09 -5.08 18.00
#